data_AF-A0A920AP81-F1
#
_entry.id   AF-A0A920AP81-F1
#
_cell.length_a   1.000
_cell.length_b   1.000
_cell.length_c   1.000
_cell.angle_alpha   90.00
_cell.angle_beta   90.00
_cell.angle_gamma   90.00
#
_symmetry.space_group_name_H-M   'P 1'
#
loop_
_entity.id
_entity.type
_entity.pdbx_description
1 polymer ?
#
loop_
_entity_poly.entity_id
_entity_poly.type
_entity_poly.pdbx_seq_one_letter_code
_entity_poly.pdbx_strand_id
1 'polypeptide(L)'
;MEGKDSQEWLFQIQYDVLGEQTSNWGGIQNPLNEKAGGKKATDWGYGRMSPTFKFALSFEDGDPRSQVIAKGRIKEDNSIQYYNRSKVWFSHKYRFSSQPLSRFNTDMNAPILRFADVILVYAEAAAELGLDSEAHDALDLILTRAQNGGSSPALVDRSLTGDTLKEFIFWERARELCFEGHGKFDIVRAGLDKFLAR
;
A
#
# COMPACT_ATOMS: atom_id res chain seq x y z
N MET A 1 -10.57 -0.06 1.34
CA MET A 1 -10.69 0.86 0.19
C MET A 1 -11.94 0.44 -0.57
N GLU A 2 -12.90 1.34 -0.70
CA GLU A 2 -14.08 1.16 -1.58
C GLU A 2 -13.55 1.01 -3.01
N GLY A 3 -13.43 -0.23 -3.48
CA GLY A 3 -12.23 -0.60 -4.27
C GLY A 3 -12.43 -0.86 -5.75
N LYS A 4 -13.65 -0.82 -6.28
CA LYS A 4 -13.91 -1.07 -7.71
C LYS A 4 -14.39 0.16 -8.47
N ASP A 5 -15.21 1.00 -7.83
CA ASP A 5 -15.85 2.15 -8.48
C ASP A 5 -15.35 3.51 -7.95
N SER A 6 -14.29 3.52 -7.15
CA SER A 6 -13.67 4.78 -6.69
C SER A 6 -13.01 5.51 -7.86
N GLN A 7 -13.16 6.84 -7.88
CA GLN A 7 -12.50 7.74 -8.84
C GLN A 7 -10.95 7.72 -8.73
N GLU A 8 -10.40 7.07 -7.70
CA GLU A 8 -8.96 6.86 -7.56
C GLU A 8 -8.42 5.86 -8.59
N TRP A 9 -9.22 4.90 -9.06
CA TRP A 9 -8.74 3.86 -9.97
C TRP A 9 -8.81 4.32 -11.43
N LEU A 10 -7.66 4.48 -12.07
CA LEU A 10 -7.57 4.92 -13.48
C LEU A 10 -7.47 3.73 -14.43
N PHE A 11 -6.72 2.69 -14.04
CA PHE A 11 -6.62 1.46 -14.81
C PHE A 11 -6.38 0.26 -13.90
N GLN A 12 -7.15 -0.80 -14.10
CA GLN A 12 -7.07 -2.04 -13.34
C GLN A 12 -7.33 -3.24 -14.24
N ILE A 13 -6.68 -4.36 -13.93
CA ILE A 13 -7.08 -5.66 -14.47
C ILE A 13 -8.37 -6.07 -13.76
N GLN A 14 -9.42 -6.28 -14.55
CA GLN A 14 -10.76 -6.61 -14.08
C GLN A 14 -10.87 -8.11 -13.81
N TYR A 15 -11.44 -8.47 -12.67
CA TYR A 15 -11.73 -9.85 -12.31
C TYR A 15 -13.15 -10.01 -11.78
N ASP A 16 -13.74 -11.17 -12.04
CA ASP A 16 -15.08 -11.54 -11.59
C ASP A 16 -15.08 -13.00 -11.09
N VAL A 17 -16.00 -13.30 -10.19
CA VAL A 17 -16.26 -14.65 -9.67
C VAL A 17 -17.27 -15.43 -10.52
N LEU A 18 -17.99 -14.77 -11.44
CA LEU A 18 -19.06 -15.38 -12.25
C LEU A 18 -18.60 -15.90 -13.64
N GLY A 19 -17.33 -15.72 -14.02
CA GLY A 19 -16.80 -16.12 -15.34
C GLY A 19 -15.47 -16.88 -15.30
N GLU A 20 -14.89 -17.16 -16.48
CA GLU A 20 -13.58 -17.83 -16.65
C GLU A 20 -12.38 -16.99 -16.18
N GLN A 21 -12.59 -15.73 -15.78
CA GLN A 21 -11.52 -14.79 -15.36
C GLN A 21 -11.50 -14.55 -13.85
N THR A 22 -10.73 -15.37 -13.15
CA THR A 22 -10.63 -15.34 -11.68
C THR A 22 -9.28 -14.78 -11.22
N SER A 23 -9.25 -13.93 -10.19
CA SER A 23 -8.01 -13.33 -9.67
C SER A 23 -7.35 -14.15 -8.58
N ASN A 24 -6.02 -14.30 -8.66
CA ASN A 24 -5.18 -14.71 -7.53
C ASN A 24 -4.55 -13.53 -6.77
N TRP A 25 -4.74 -12.28 -7.23
CA TRP A 25 -4.13 -11.08 -6.67
C TRP A 25 -4.44 -10.92 -5.18
N GLY A 26 -5.73 -10.93 -4.84
CA GLY A 26 -6.16 -10.84 -3.45
C GLY A 26 -5.65 -12.01 -2.61
N GLY A 27 -5.60 -13.22 -3.17
CA GLY A 27 -5.06 -14.40 -2.47
C GLY A 27 -3.59 -14.30 -2.10
N ILE A 28 -2.74 -13.79 -3.00
CA ILE A 28 -1.29 -13.62 -2.79
C ILE A 28 -1.01 -12.59 -1.69
N GLN A 29 -1.79 -11.50 -1.69
CA GLN A 29 -1.61 -10.37 -0.79
C GLN A 29 -2.20 -10.60 0.60
N ASN A 30 -3.35 -11.27 0.67
CA ASN A 30 -4.06 -11.48 1.91
C ASN A 30 -3.24 -12.37 2.86
N PRO A 31 -3.12 -12.02 4.16
CA PRO A 31 -2.35 -12.80 5.13
C PRO A 31 -2.86 -14.24 5.23
N LEU A 32 -1.94 -15.17 5.49
CA LEU A 32 -2.27 -16.56 5.75
C LEU A 32 -2.96 -16.69 7.11
N ASN A 33 -4.03 -17.48 7.19
CA ASN A 33 -4.55 -17.98 8.46
C ASN A 33 -3.89 -19.33 8.77
N GLU A 34 -3.01 -19.39 9.78
CA GLU A 34 -2.11 -20.53 10.06
C GLU A 34 -2.80 -21.83 10.49
N LYS A 35 -4.14 -21.87 10.65
CA LYS A 35 -4.90 -23.11 10.84
C LYS A 35 -5.92 -23.27 9.74
N ALA A 36 -5.83 -24.33 8.95
CA ALA A 36 -6.83 -24.73 7.96
C ALA A 36 -8.16 -25.11 8.64
N GLY A 37 -8.96 -24.10 9.02
CA GLY A 37 -10.26 -24.23 9.70
C GLY A 37 -10.71 -22.88 10.28
N GLY A 38 -10.54 -21.83 9.48
CA GLY A 38 -10.33 -20.46 9.94
C GLY A 38 -11.54 -19.72 10.49
N LYS A 39 -11.28 -18.49 10.96
CA LYS A 39 -12.31 -17.52 11.34
C LYS A 39 -12.01 -16.03 11.00
N LYS A 40 -11.43 -15.80 9.80
CA LYS A 40 -11.71 -14.73 8.80
C LYS A 40 -11.11 -13.29 8.81
N ALA A 41 -10.56 -12.90 7.65
CA ALA A 41 -11.07 -11.81 6.77
C ALA A 41 -10.84 -12.12 5.26
N THR A 42 -11.35 -13.20 4.67
CA THR A 42 -12.32 -14.20 5.14
C THR A 42 -11.93 -15.61 4.65
N ASP A 43 -10.67 -15.99 4.96
CA ASP A 43 -10.07 -17.34 5.06
C ASP A 43 -9.48 -18.06 3.85
N TRP A 44 -8.92 -17.32 2.89
CA TRP A 44 -8.22 -17.95 1.76
C TRP A 44 -7.01 -17.13 1.28
N GLY A 45 -6.22 -16.54 2.20
CA GLY A 45 -4.96 -15.88 1.84
C GLY A 45 -3.77 -16.85 1.81
N TYR A 46 -2.73 -16.52 1.05
CA TYR A 46 -1.46 -17.23 1.05
C TYR A 46 -0.42 -16.65 2.01
N GLY A 47 -0.55 -15.37 2.38
CA GLY A 47 0.47 -14.66 3.16
C GLY A 47 1.84 -14.65 2.48
N ARG A 48 1.88 -14.57 1.15
CA ARG A 48 3.14 -14.61 0.37
C ARG A 48 3.79 -13.22 0.24
N MET A 49 3.02 -12.17 0.49
CA MET A 49 3.51 -10.79 0.53
C MET A 49 3.78 -10.37 1.97
N SER A 50 5.05 -10.47 2.37
CA SER A 50 5.54 -10.00 3.66
C SER A 50 6.46 -8.80 3.47
N PRO A 51 6.20 -7.65 4.11
CA PRO A 51 7.13 -6.54 4.07
C PRO A 51 8.43 -6.88 4.78
N THR A 52 9.52 -6.29 4.32
CA THR A 52 10.77 -6.30 5.05
C THR A 52 10.65 -5.44 6.31
N PHE A 53 11.43 -5.75 7.33
CA PHE A 53 11.48 -4.92 8.54
C PHE A 53 11.87 -3.46 8.22
N LYS A 54 12.84 -3.28 7.32
CA LYS A 54 13.27 -1.97 6.83
C LYS A 54 12.12 -1.17 6.23
N PHE A 55 11.30 -1.79 5.38
CA PHE A 55 10.15 -1.11 4.79
C PHE A 55 9.07 -0.79 5.84
N ALA A 56 8.78 -1.72 6.76
CA ALA A 56 7.81 -1.48 7.83
C ALA A 56 8.21 -0.29 8.73
N LEU A 57 9.52 -0.06 8.94
CA LEU A 57 10.05 1.08 9.69
C LEU A 57 10.15 2.39 8.88
N SER A 58 9.81 2.38 7.58
CA SER A 58 9.82 3.59 6.76
C SER A 58 8.60 4.49 6.97
N PHE A 59 7.55 3.98 7.63
CA PHE A 59 6.36 4.74 7.99
C PHE A 59 6.69 5.71 9.12
N GLU A 60 6.14 6.92 9.02
CA GLU A 60 6.25 7.92 10.08
C GLU A 60 5.38 7.53 11.27
N ASP A 61 5.77 8.00 12.47
CA ASP A 61 5.01 7.71 13.67
C ASP A 61 3.58 8.28 13.54
N GLY A 62 2.58 7.46 13.84
CA GLY A 62 1.18 7.83 13.66
C GLY A 62 0.64 7.78 12.22
N ASP A 63 1.43 7.38 11.20
CA ASP A 63 0.88 7.16 9.85
C ASP A 63 -0.12 5.98 9.88
N PRO A 64 -1.42 6.20 9.63
CA PRO A 64 -2.43 5.15 9.71
C PRO A 64 -2.24 4.06 8.65
N ARG A 65 -1.50 4.32 7.56
CA ARG A 65 -1.16 3.31 6.55
C ARG A 65 -0.22 2.25 7.14
N SER A 66 0.54 2.55 8.19
CA SER A 66 1.33 1.53 8.90
C SER A 66 0.44 0.39 9.42
N GLN A 67 -0.83 0.65 9.74
CA GLN A 67 -1.78 -0.36 10.24
C GLN A 67 -2.15 -1.41 9.19
N VAL A 68 -1.92 -1.13 7.90
CA VAL A 68 -2.05 -2.14 6.84
C VAL A 68 -0.83 -3.06 6.74
N ILE A 69 0.11 -2.96 7.67
CA ILE A 69 1.26 -3.84 7.83
C ILE A 69 1.36 -4.21 9.31
N ALA A 70 1.17 -5.48 9.65
CA ALA A 70 1.20 -5.88 11.05
C ALA A 70 1.84 -7.25 11.28
N LYS A 71 2.44 -7.38 12.47
CA LYS A 71 2.76 -8.69 13.08
C LYS A 71 1.48 -9.24 13.66
N GLY A 72 0.56 -9.69 12.82
CA GLY A 72 -0.77 -10.01 13.31
C GLY A 72 -1.54 -10.98 12.44
N ARG A 73 -2.42 -11.74 13.10
CA ARG A 73 -3.47 -12.50 12.41
C ARG A 73 -4.74 -11.68 12.41
N ILE A 74 -5.66 -12.03 11.53
CA ILE A 74 -6.98 -11.43 11.52
C ILE A 74 -7.92 -12.25 12.41
N LYS A 75 -8.70 -11.56 13.26
CA LYS A 75 -9.73 -12.13 14.11
C LYS A 75 -11.09 -12.16 13.40
N GLU A 76 -12.05 -12.86 14.01
CA GLU A 76 -13.47 -12.93 13.60
C GLU A 76 -14.13 -11.57 13.31
N ASP A 77 -13.75 -10.55 14.05
CA ASP A 77 -14.26 -9.17 13.93
C ASP A 77 -13.48 -8.33 12.90
N ASN A 78 -12.66 -8.94 12.04
CA ASN A 78 -11.71 -8.32 11.11
C ASN A 78 -10.59 -7.49 11.77
N SER A 79 -10.51 -7.44 13.10
CA SER A 79 -9.42 -6.76 13.81
C SER A 79 -8.12 -7.53 13.69
N ILE A 80 -6.99 -6.82 13.85
CA ILE A 80 -5.67 -7.44 13.88
C ILE A 80 -5.39 -7.91 15.31
N GLN A 81 -5.18 -9.20 15.48
CA GLN A 81 -4.54 -9.74 16.67
C GLN A 81 -3.02 -9.62 16.52
N TYR A 82 -2.44 -8.66 17.22
CA TYR A 82 -1.00 -8.49 17.28
C TYR A 82 -0.31 -9.63 18.04
N TYR A 83 0.80 -10.13 17.50
CA TYR A 83 1.67 -11.11 18.12
C TYR A 83 3.04 -10.48 18.35
N ASN A 84 3.31 -10.07 19.58
CA ASN A 84 4.59 -9.46 19.96
C ASN A 84 5.81 -10.33 19.66
N ARG A 85 5.63 -11.66 19.57
CA ARG A 85 6.70 -12.63 19.26
C ARG A 85 6.73 -13.12 17.80
N SER A 86 5.80 -12.67 16.94
CA SER A 86 5.86 -13.05 15.52
C SER A 86 7.07 -12.37 14.86
N LYS A 87 7.86 -13.18 14.15
CA LYS A 87 8.97 -12.68 13.31
C LYS A 87 8.49 -12.25 11.92
N VAL A 88 7.26 -12.61 11.54
CA VAL A 88 6.69 -12.38 10.21
C VAL A 88 5.68 -11.24 10.27
N TRP A 89 5.85 -10.28 9.36
CA TRP A 89 4.88 -9.23 9.08
C TRP A 89 4.06 -9.63 7.86
N PHE A 90 2.79 -9.24 7.83
CA PHE A 90 1.93 -9.45 6.67
C PHE A 90 1.43 -8.12 6.11
N SER A 91 1.28 -8.07 4.79
CA SER A 91 0.45 -7.05 4.15
C SER A 91 -1.01 -7.31 4.50
N HIS A 92 -1.72 -6.23 4.79
CA HIS A 92 -3.14 -6.21 5.10
C HIS A 92 -3.91 -5.23 4.20
N LYS A 93 -3.27 -4.72 3.15
CA LYS A 93 -3.80 -3.70 2.25
C LYS A 93 -4.92 -4.24 1.35
N TYR A 94 -4.73 -5.44 0.79
CA TYR A 94 -5.66 -6.10 -0.13
C TYR A 94 -6.34 -7.29 0.55
N ARG A 95 -7.03 -7.03 1.67
CA ARG A 95 -7.84 -8.05 2.36
C ARG A 95 -9.15 -8.30 1.65
N PHE A 96 -9.69 -9.51 1.82
CA PHE A 96 -11.02 -9.81 1.32
C PHE A 96 -12.08 -9.12 2.18
N SER A 97 -12.90 -8.29 1.54
CA SER A 97 -14.09 -7.67 2.15
C SER A 97 -15.28 -8.64 2.22
N SER A 98 -15.32 -9.63 1.34
CA SER A 98 -16.32 -10.70 1.27
C SER A 98 -15.63 -12.06 1.16
N GLN A 99 -16.35 -13.16 1.45
CA GLN A 99 -15.77 -14.50 1.34
C GLN A 99 -15.44 -14.85 -0.11
N PRO A 100 -14.16 -15.07 -0.47
CA PRO A 100 -13.81 -15.48 -1.83
C PRO A 100 -14.24 -16.94 -2.06
N LEU A 101 -14.44 -17.31 -3.33
CA LEU A 101 -14.71 -18.70 -3.70
C LEU A 101 -13.52 -19.61 -3.37
N SER A 102 -12.30 -19.11 -3.59
CA SER A 102 -11.07 -19.74 -3.09
C SER A 102 -9.91 -18.74 -3.08
N ARG A 103 -8.74 -19.18 -2.61
CA ARG A 103 -7.50 -18.38 -2.64
C ARG A 103 -7.00 -18.07 -4.06
N PHE A 104 -7.51 -18.80 -5.04
CA PHE A 104 -7.21 -18.64 -6.46
C PHE A 104 -8.34 -17.95 -7.23
N ASN A 105 -9.49 -17.74 -6.57
CA ASN A 105 -10.69 -17.23 -7.22
C ASN A 105 -11.33 -16.14 -6.36
N THR A 106 -10.94 -14.92 -6.69
CA THR A 106 -11.37 -13.69 -6.04
C THR A 106 -11.77 -12.70 -7.13
N ASP A 107 -12.73 -11.84 -6.85
CA ASP A 107 -13.16 -10.77 -7.75
C ASP A 107 -12.29 -9.51 -7.58
N MET A 108 -11.19 -9.58 -6.82
CA MET A 108 -10.38 -8.41 -6.52
C MET A 108 -9.58 -7.98 -7.76
N ASN A 109 -9.85 -6.75 -8.22
CA ASN A 109 -9.12 -6.11 -9.29
C ASN A 109 -7.66 -5.87 -8.90
N ALA A 110 -6.74 -6.11 -9.84
CA ALA A 110 -5.33 -5.78 -9.64
C ALA A 110 -5.08 -4.36 -10.17
N PRO A 111 -4.56 -3.44 -9.34
CA PRO A 111 -4.29 -2.08 -9.78
C PRO A 111 -3.11 -2.05 -10.74
N ILE A 112 -3.25 -1.25 -11.80
CA ILE A 112 -2.15 -0.92 -12.72
C ILE A 112 -1.79 0.57 -12.60
N LEU A 113 -2.82 1.42 -12.53
CA LEU A 113 -2.65 2.86 -12.37
C LEU A 113 -3.78 3.43 -11.51
N ARG A 114 -3.41 4.27 -10.54
CA ARG A 114 -4.35 5.03 -9.73
C ARG A 114 -3.91 6.48 -9.57
N PHE A 115 -4.85 7.35 -9.25
CA PHE A 115 -4.63 8.79 -9.22
C PHE A 115 -3.52 9.23 -8.26
N ALA A 116 -3.35 8.54 -7.14
CA ALA A 116 -2.24 8.80 -6.23
C ALA A 116 -0.85 8.56 -6.87
N ASP A 117 -0.70 7.57 -7.75
CA ASP A 117 0.56 7.36 -8.48
C ASP A 117 0.84 8.55 -9.40
N VAL A 118 -0.18 9.05 -10.09
CA VAL A 118 -0.08 10.23 -10.97
C VAL A 118 0.32 11.47 -10.17
N ILE A 119 -0.32 11.72 -9.02
CA ILE A 119 0.03 12.83 -8.12
C ILE A 119 1.49 12.73 -7.67
N LEU A 120 1.94 11.53 -7.30
CA LEU A 120 3.32 11.33 -6.83
C LEU A 120 4.36 11.40 -7.95
N VAL A 121 4.03 10.97 -9.17
CA VAL A 121 4.88 11.21 -10.36
C VAL A 121 4.98 12.72 -10.63
N TYR A 122 3.87 13.45 -10.50
CA TYR A 122 3.88 14.92 -10.63
C TYR A 122 4.75 15.58 -9.55
N ALA A 123 4.60 15.17 -8.28
CA ALA A 123 5.43 15.69 -7.18
C ALA A 123 6.92 15.44 -7.44
N GLU A 124 7.27 14.23 -7.89
CA GLU A 124 8.65 13.88 -8.23
C GLU A 124 9.18 14.72 -9.39
N ALA A 125 8.44 14.85 -10.49
CA ALA A 125 8.83 15.68 -11.61
C ALA A 125 8.98 17.17 -11.23
N ALA A 126 8.09 17.69 -10.39
CA ALA A 126 8.17 19.07 -9.89
C ALA A 126 9.46 19.27 -9.06
N ALA A 127 9.77 18.37 -8.14
CA ALA A 127 11.01 18.44 -7.35
C ALA A 127 12.28 18.30 -8.21
N GLU A 128 12.25 17.49 -9.27
CA GLU A 128 13.37 17.40 -10.24
C GLU A 128 13.57 18.71 -11.02
N LEU A 129 12.51 19.48 -11.24
CA LEU A 129 12.54 20.79 -11.91
C LEU A 129 12.82 21.95 -10.94
N GLY A 130 12.96 21.69 -9.63
CA GLY A 130 13.12 22.73 -8.60
C GLY A 130 11.84 23.51 -8.30
N LEU A 131 10.68 22.95 -8.66
CA LEU A 131 9.35 23.48 -8.37
C LEU A 131 8.87 22.92 -7.02
N ASP A 132 9.56 23.32 -5.94
CA ASP A 132 9.37 22.73 -4.62
C ASP A 132 7.96 22.98 -4.07
N SER A 133 7.37 24.15 -4.32
CA SER A 133 6.00 24.47 -3.87
C SER A 133 4.97 23.52 -4.46
N GLU A 134 5.06 23.25 -5.76
CA GLU A 134 4.17 22.35 -6.49
C GLU A 134 4.34 20.90 -6.02
N ALA A 135 5.59 20.50 -5.75
CA ALA A 135 5.88 19.19 -5.18
C ALA A 135 5.28 19.04 -3.77
N HIS A 136 5.39 20.07 -2.93
CA HIS A 136 4.80 20.06 -1.58
C HIS A 136 3.28 19.99 -1.61
N ASP A 137 2.63 20.79 -2.47
CA ASP A 137 1.17 20.80 -2.57
C ASP A 137 0.63 19.44 -3.06
N ALA A 138 1.35 18.79 -3.98
CA ALA A 138 1.01 17.44 -4.41
C ALA A 138 1.17 16.39 -3.29
N LEU A 139 2.23 16.49 -2.49
CA LEU A 139 2.43 15.62 -1.32
C LEU A 139 1.34 15.79 -0.27
N ASP A 140 0.88 17.01 -0.02
CA ASP A 140 -0.19 17.27 0.95
C ASP A 140 -1.48 16.56 0.57
N LEU A 141 -1.81 16.46 -0.73
CA LEU A 141 -2.98 15.69 -1.17
C LEU A 141 -2.88 14.22 -0.74
N ILE A 142 -1.68 13.63 -0.89
CA ILE A 142 -1.41 12.23 -0.51
C ILE A 142 -1.46 12.04 1.00
N LEU A 143 -0.78 12.90 1.74
CA LEU A 143 -0.67 12.84 3.20
C LEU A 143 -2.04 13.11 3.86
N THR A 144 -2.80 14.07 3.36
CA THR A 144 -4.17 14.34 3.80
C THR A 144 -5.07 13.13 3.59
N ARG A 145 -5.01 12.52 2.40
CA ARG A 145 -5.79 11.33 2.09
C ARG A 145 -5.36 10.14 2.96
N ALA A 146 -4.06 9.98 3.22
CA ALA A 146 -3.55 8.93 4.11
C ALA A 146 -4.18 9.00 5.52
N GLN A 147 -4.47 10.19 6.04
CA GLN A 147 -5.11 10.38 7.35
C GLN A 147 -6.59 9.95 7.41
N ASN A 148 -7.17 9.36 6.35
CA ASN A 148 -8.54 8.81 6.32
C ASN A 148 -9.63 9.79 6.80
N GLY A 149 -9.49 11.10 6.52
CA GLY A 149 -10.45 12.11 6.95
C GLY A 149 -10.33 12.56 8.41
N GLY A 150 -9.17 12.34 9.04
CA GLY A 150 -8.84 12.94 10.34
C GLY A 150 -8.94 14.47 10.33
N SER A 151 -9.11 15.06 11.53
CA SER A 151 -9.46 16.48 11.71
C SER A 151 -8.40 17.50 11.27
N SER A 152 -7.22 17.07 10.81
CA SER A 152 -6.23 17.95 10.21
C SER A 152 -5.43 17.24 9.12
N PRO A 153 -5.20 17.88 7.96
CA PRO A 153 -4.30 17.37 6.94
C PRO A 153 -2.89 17.22 7.51
N ALA A 154 -2.27 16.06 7.29
CA ALA A 154 -0.83 15.95 7.46
C ALA A 154 -0.18 16.72 6.31
N LEU A 155 0.56 17.78 6.63
CA LEU A 155 1.26 18.59 5.64
C LEU A 155 2.73 18.17 5.60
N VAL A 156 3.32 18.15 4.41
CA VAL A 156 4.77 17.95 4.29
C VAL A 156 5.52 19.17 4.81
N ASP A 157 6.63 18.92 5.49
CA ASP A 157 7.56 19.97 5.92
C ASP A 157 8.07 20.76 4.72
N ARG A 158 7.71 22.04 4.67
CA ARG A 158 8.10 22.98 3.61
C ARG A 158 9.59 23.31 3.61
N SER A 159 10.35 22.91 4.64
CA SER A 159 11.81 23.03 4.66
C SER A 159 12.51 21.99 3.78
N LEU A 160 11.82 20.90 3.41
CA LEU A 160 12.35 19.88 2.51
C LEU A 160 12.49 20.45 1.10
N THR A 161 13.72 20.46 0.58
CA THR A 161 14.07 21.02 -0.73
C THR A 161 15.17 20.17 -1.36
N GLY A 162 15.35 20.26 -2.69
CA GLY A 162 16.41 19.51 -3.38
C GLY A 162 16.38 18.01 -3.07
N ASP A 163 17.53 17.44 -2.68
CA ASP A 163 17.67 15.99 -2.48
C ASP A 163 16.83 15.46 -1.32
N THR A 164 16.59 16.25 -0.25
CA THR A 164 15.78 15.79 0.89
C THR A 164 14.31 15.68 0.50
N LEU A 165 13.80 16.59 -0.33
CA LEU A 165 12.46 16.51 -0.90
C LEU A 165 12.32 15.32 -1.84
N LYS A 166 13.30 15.11 -2.73
CA LYS A 166 13.32 13.96 -3.65
C LYS A 166 13.42 12.62 -2.93
N GLU A 167 14.11 12.57 -1.79
CA GLU A 167 14.15 11.39 -0.94
C GLU A 167 12.80 11.16 -0.26
N PHE A 168 12.19 12.21 0.29
CA PHE A 168 10.86 12.13 0.90
C PHE A 168 9.83 11.59 -0.10
N ILE A 169 9.76 12.14 -1.32
CA ILE A 169 8.84 11.70 -2.37
C ILE A 169 9.04 10.22 -2.72
N PHE A 170 10.30 9.78 -2.84
CA PHE A 170 10.60 8.37 -3.12
C PHE A 170 10.04 7.43 -2.04
N TRP A 171 10.25 7.76 -0.77
CA TRP A 171 9.71 6.94 0.32
C TRP A 171 8.20 7.07 0.45
N GLU A 172 7.63 8.23 0.16
CA GLU A 172 6.18 8.42 0.15
C GLU A 172 5.52 7.57 -0.94
N ARG A 173 6.11 7.50 -2.14
CA ARG A 173 5.72 6.53 -3.17
C ARG A 173 5.75 5.10 -2.68
N ALA A 174 6.83 4.70 -2.00
CA ALA A 174 6.96 3.35 -1.49
C ALA A 174 5.88 3.01 -0.45
N ARG A 175 5.57 3.93 0.48
CA ARG A 175 4.52 3.76 1.50
C ARG A 175 3.13 3.74 0.88
N GLU A 176 2.86 4.71 0.02
CA GLU A 176 1.58 4.88 -0.66
C GLU A 176 1.25 3.67 -1.52
N LEU A 177 2.15 3.31 -2.43
CA LEU A 177 1.95 2.31 -3.48
C LEU A 177 2.45 0.91 -3.08
N CYS A 178 2.66 0.67 -1.78
CA CYS A 178 3.18 -0.61 -1.31
C CYS A 178 2.30 -1.78 -1.77
N PHE A 179 2.97 -2.85 -2.20
CA PHE A 179 2.36 -4.08 -2.71
C PHE A 179 1.52 -3.94 -3.99
N GLU A 180 1.63 -2.83 -4.73
CA GLU A 180 0.90 -2.62 -6.00
C GLU A 180 1.77 -2.88 -7.24
N GLY A 181 3.00 -3.35 -7.07
CA GLY A 181 3.91 -3.66 -8.19
C GLY A 181 4.83 -2.50 -8.61
N HIS A 182 4.68 -1.30 -8.05
CA HIS A 182 5.50 -0.13 -8.41
C HIS A 182 6.94 -0.20 -7.87
N GLY A 183 7.14 -0.72 -6.66
CA GLY A 183 8.41 -0.58 -5.93
C GLY A 183 9.66 -1.08 -6.68
N LYS A 184 9.57 -2.16 -7.46
CA LYS A 184 10.71 -2.64 -8.26
C LYS A 184 11.11 -1.60 -9.32
N PHE A 185 10.14 -1.04 -10.03
CA PHE A 185 10.38 -0.06 -11.08
C PHE A 185 10.90 1.26 -10.50
N ASP A 186 10.37 1.66 -9.35
CA ASP A 186 10.84 2.84 -8.61
C ASP A 186 12.29 2.70 -8.15
N ILE A 187 12.69 1.53 -7.62
CA ILE A 187 14.09 1.27 -7.24
C ILE A 187 15.02 1.27 -8.46
N VAL A 188 14.59 0.67 -9.58
CA VAL A 188 15.41 0.61 -10.80
C VAL A 188 15.69 1.99 -11.36
N ARG A 189 14.68 2.88 -11.42
CA ARG A 189 14.86 4.24 -11.96
C ARG A 189 15.60 5.17 -10.99
N ALA A 190 15.40 5.02 -9.68
CA ALA A 190 16.02 5.87 -8.67
C ALA A 190 17.45 5.45 -8.30
N GLY A 191 17.85 4.23 -8.66
CA GLY A 191 19.12 3.62 -8.28
C GLY A 191 19.02 2.82 -6.98
N LEU A 192 19.63 1.63 -6.98
CA LEU A 192 19.59 0.71 -5.83
C LEU A 192 20.19 1.33 -4.56
N ASP A 193 21.20 2.18 -4.68
CA ASP A 193 21.89 2.79 -3.56
C ASP A 193 20.96 3.66 -2.70
N LYS A 194 20.01 4.37 -3.35
CA LYS A 194 18.98 5.17 -2.65
C LYS A 194 18.10 4.30 -1.75
N PHE A 195 17.83 3.06 -2.16
CA PHE A 195 17.08 2.10 -1.35
C PHE A 195 17.94 1.48 -0.23
N LEU A 196 19.25 1.32 -0.44
CA LEU A 196 20.15 0.70 0.53
C LEU A 196 20.65 1.67 1.62
N ALA A 197 20.72 2.97 1.36
CA ALA A 197 21.35 3.97 2.22
C ALA A 197 20.62 4.30 3.55
N ARG A 198 19.31 4.01 3.63
CA ARG A 198 18.49 4.20 4.86
C ARG A 198 18.44 2.94 5.72
#